data_AF-K4LKX1-F1
#
_entry.id   AF-K4LKX1-F1
#
_cell.length_a   1.000
_cell.length_b   1.000
_cell.length_c   1.000
_cell.angle_alpha   90.00
_cell.angle_beta   90.00
_cell.angle_gamma   90.00
#
_symmetry.space_group_name_H-M   'P 1'
#
loop_
_entity.id
_entity.type
_entity.pdbx_description
1 polymer ?
#
loop_
_entity_poly.entity_id
_entity_poly.type
_entity_poly.pdbx_seq_one_letter_code
_entity_poly.pdbx_strand_id
1 'polypeptide(L)'
;MAMNKERLLSLAYRLLEGPPLREMGAKKGTTAVKTVAGIFRDVSRSSKADDRMHKALTMVEALAGSPLARYGMRQQYEAIISALEISRGRVNHPDLKGLSFDELAYVLGWLSRIFHAQIAGVSASGVQTRSKNRRLQGDVVKNEEKPPLNEHDDWKKVLMNWANKQKL
;
A
#
# COMPACT_ATOMS: atom_id res chain seq x y z
N MET A 1 12.71 15.58 -18.62
CA MET A 1 11.69 16.56 -18.21
C MET A 1 11.72 16.69 -16.70
N ALA A 2 11.59 17.91 -16.15
CA ALA A 2 11.57 18.10 -14.71
C ALA A 2 10.23 17.62 -14.13
N MET A 3 10.30 16.79 -13.09
CA MET A 3 9.12 16.25 -12.40
C MET A 3 8.37 17.38 -11.66
N ASN A 4 7.13 17.69 -12.05
CA ASN A 4 6.31 18.69 -11.37
C ASN A 4 5.73 18.10 -10.07
N LYS A 5 6.50 18.20 -8.98
CA LYS A 5 6.17 17.61 -7.68
C LYS A 5 4.86 18.13 -7.08
N GLU A 6 4.54 19.41 -7.26
CA GLU A 6 3.31 20.02 -6.72
C GLU A 6 2.06 19.46 -7.38
N ARG A 7 2.09 19.31 -8.71
CA ARG A 7 1.03 18.64 -9.46
C ARG A 7 0.85 17.20 -8.97
N LEU A 8 1.93 16.43 -8.82
CA LEU A 8 1.86 15.04 -8.36
C LEU A 8 1.37 14.91 -6.92
N LEU A 9 1.75 15.82 -6.04
CA LEU A 9 1.22 15.89 -4.67
C LEU A 9 -0.29 16.14 -4.69
N SER A 10 -0.73 17.09 -5.52
CA SER A 10 -2.16 17.41 -5.67
C SER A 10 -2.96 16.19 -6.18
N LEU A 11 -2.38 15.39 -7.07
CA LEU A 11 -2.97 14.13 -7.52
C LEU A 11 -3.10 13.12 -6.38
N ALA A 12 -2.08 12.99 -5.51
CA ALA A 12 -2.15 12.10 -4.35
C ALA A 12 -3.29 12.50 -3.39
N TYR A 13 -3.49 13.79 -3.15
CA TYR A 13 -4.62 14.28 -2.34
C TYR A 13 -5.97 14.02 -3.00
N ARG A 14 -6.13 14.30 -4.29
CA ARG A 14 -7.39 14.01 -5.01
C ARG A 14 -7.76 12.54 -4.99
N LEU A 15 -6.78 11.64 -5.17
CA LEU A 15 -7.02 10.20 -5.09
C LEU A 15 -7.55 9.79 -3.72
N LEU A 16 -7.03 10.39 -2.65
CA LEU A 16 -7.48 10.12 -1.29
C LEU A 16 -8.92 10.59 -1.03
N GLU A 17 -9.31 11.72 -1.62
CA GLU A 17 -10.65 12.30 -1.49
C GLU A 17 -11.70 11.58 -2.37
N GLY A 18 -11.25 10.89 -3.43
CA GLY A 18 -12.09 10.13 -4.33
C GLY A 18 -12.59 8.80 -3.74
N PRO A 19 -13.82 8.36 -4.07
CA PRO A 19 -14.20 6.96 -3.91
C PRO A 19 -13.36 6.12 -4.90
N PRO A 20 -12.92 4.90 -4.56
CA PRO A 20 -13.22 4.10 -3.36
C PRO A 20 -12.23 4.26 -2.19
N LEU A 21 -11.15 5.05 -2.35
CA LEU A 21 -10.14 5.21 -1.28
C LEU A 21 -10.69 5.91 -0.04
N ARG A 22 -11.57 6.90 -0.25
CA ARG A 22 -12.31 7.59 0.83
C ARG A 22 -13.17 6.62 1.65
N GLU A 23 -13.85 5.69 0.98
CA GLU A 23 -14.78 4.73 1.61
C GLU A 23 -14.05 3.61 2.36
N MET A 24 -12.85 3.25 1.90
CA MET A 24 -12.00 2.27 2.57
C MET A 24 -11.62 2.69 4.00
N GLY A 25 -11.48 3.99 4.23
CA GLY A 25 -11.07 4.58 5.51
C GLY A 25 -9.58 4.36 5.83
N ALA A 26 -8.97 5.34 6.49
CA ALA A 26 -7.52 5.38 6.72
C ALA A 26 -6.97 4.11 7.40
N LYS A 27 -7.68 3.57 8.42
CA LYS A 27 -7.26 2.38 9.19
C LYS A 27 -7.17 1.10 8.37
N LYS A 28 -8.05 0.91 7.37
CA LYS A 28 -8.03 -0.29 6.54
C LYS A 28 -7.10 -0.11 5.34
N GLY A 29 -7.07 1.06 4.70
CA GLY A 29 -6.28 1.25 3.46
C GLY A 29 -4.77 1.38 3.61
N THR A 30 -4.28 1.68 4.81
CA THR A 30 -2.85 2.00 5.02
C THR A 30 -1.91 0.85 4.66
N THR A 31 -2.26 -0.39 4.99
CA THR A 31 -1.41 -1.55 4.69
C THR A 31 -1.34 -1.82 3.20
N ALA A 32 -2.47 -1.83 2.50
CA ALA A 32 -2.50 -2.10 1.06
C ALA A 32 -1.80 -1.00 0.26
N VAL A 33 -2.03 0.29 0.58
CA VAL A 33 -1.36 1.41 -0.08
C VAL A 33 0.15 1.38 0.16
N LYS A 34 0.59 1.01 1.37
CA LYS A 34 2.01 0.83 1.69
C LYS A 34 2.64 -0.30 0.87
N THR A 35 1.95 -1.43 0.73
CA THR A 35 2.43 -2.56 -0.10
C THR A 35 2.56 -2.15 -1.56
N VAL A 36 1.56 -1.46 -2.12
CA VAL A 36 1.59 -0.97 -3.50
C VAL A 36 2.75 0.01 -3.71
N ALA A 37 2.96 0.97 -2.81
CA ALA A 37 4.12 1.86 -2.86
C ALA A 37 5.46 1.10 -2.72
N GLY A 38 5.48 0.02 -1.94
CA GLY A 38 6.61 -0.88 -1.79
C GLY A 38 6.96 -1.60 -3.10
N ILE A 39 5.97 -2.12 -3.81
CA ILE A 39 6.16 -2.75 -5.13
C ILE A 39 6.82 -1.79 -6.10
N PHE A 40 6.31 -0.56 -6.21
CA PHE A 40 6.91 0.45 -7.10
C PHE A 40 8.36 0.77 -6.71
N ARG A 41 8.67 0.84 -5.41
CA ARG A 41 10.05 1.04 -4.93
C ARG A 41 10.96 -0.13 -5.27
N ASP A 42 10.48 -1.37 -5.17
CA ASP A 42 11.32 -2.53 -5.40
C ASP A 42 11.50 -2.81 -6.91
N VAL A 43 10.47 -2.52 -7.72
CA VAL A 43 10.59 -2.55 -9.18
C VAL A 43 11.53 -1.45 -9.68
N SER A 44 11.54 -0.27 -9.04
CA SER A 44 12.49 0.80 -9.37
C SER A 44 13.96 0.39 -9.17
N ARG A 45 14.22 -0.53 -8.23
CA ARG A 45 15.55 -1.01 -7.86
C ARG A 45 16.00 -2.24 -8.64
N SER A 46 15.08 -3.06 -9.15
CA SER A 46 15.38 -4.42 -9.64
C SER A 46 15.19 -4.63 -11.14
N SER A 47 14.46 -3.75 -11.83
CA SER A 47 14.05 -3.99 -13.23
C SER A 47 14.76 -3.08 -14.21
N LYS A 48 15.10 -3.64 -15.38
CA LYS A 48 15.53 -2.88 -16.56
C LYS A 48 14.44 -1.87 -16.95
N ALA A 49 14.86 -0.75 -17.55
CA ALA A 49 14.05 0.45 -17.68
C ALA A 49 12.71 0.24 -18.40
N ASP A 50 12.68 -0.64 -19.40
CA ASP A 50 11.64 -0.67 -20.44
C ASP A 50 10.28 -1.21 -19.97
N ASP A 51 10.22 -2.04 -18.92
CA ASP A 51 8.97 -2.68 -18.48
C ASP A 51 8.58 -2.44 -17.01
N ARG A 52 9.21 -1.46 -16.36
CA ARG A 52 8.98 -1.17 -14.93
C ARG A 52 7.51 -0.90 -14.60
N MET A 53 6.85 -0.09 -15.42
CA MET A 53 5.44 0.26 -15.22
C MET A 53 4.54 -0.96 -15.33
N HIS A 54 4.65 -1.69 -16.44
CA HIS A 54 3.83 -2.86 -16.68
C HIS A 54 4.02 -3.92 -15.60
N LYS A 55 5.28 -4.20 -15.24
CA LYS A 55 5.62 -5.17 -14.19
C LYS A 55 5.02 -4.79 -12.85
N ALA A 56 5.19 -3.54 -12.40
CA ALA A 56 4.64 -3.10 -11.12
C ALA A 56 3.11 -3.20 -11.07
N LEU A 57 2.43 -2.79 -12.14
CA LEU A 57 0.97 -2.84 -12.21
C LEU A 57 0.43 -4.27 -12.25
N THR A 58 1.06 -5.16 -13.03
CA THR A 58 0.69 -6.59 -13.06
C THR A 58 0.85 -7.25 -11.68
N MET A 59 1.89 -6.86 -10.92
CA MET A 59 2.06 -7.34 -9.54
C MET A 59 0.94 -6.84 -8.61
N VAL A 60 0.49 -5.59 -8.77
CA VAL A 60 -0.62 -5.02 -7.99
C VAL A 60 -1.94 -5.74 -8.33
N GLU A 61 -2.22 -6.01 -9.62
CA GLU A 61 -3.38 -6.79 -10.03
C GLU A 61 -3.37 -8.21 -9.44
N ALA A 62 -2.20 -8.87 -9.47
CA ALA A 62 -2.03 -10.21 -8.92
C ALA A 62 -2.27 -10.26 -7.39
N LEU A 63 -2.01 -9.17 -6.66
CA LEU A 63 -2.28 -9.11 -5.22
C LEU A 63 -3.77 -9.17 -4.89
N ALA A 64 -4.64 -8.55 -5.70
CA ALA A 64 -6.09 -8.62 -5.49
C ALA A 64 -6.63 -10.04 -5.73
N GLY A 65 -6.04 -10.79 -6.66
CA GLY A 65 -6.38 -12.18 -6.93
C GLY A 65 -5.66 -13.20 -6.03
N SER A 66 -4.76 -12.77 -5.14
CA SER A 66 -3.92 -13.68 -4.38
C SER A 66 -4.69 -14.36 -3.24
N PRO A 67 -4.65 -15.71 -3.13
CA PRO A 67 -5.25 -16.43 -2.00
C PRO A 67 -4.54 -16.17 -0.66
N LEU A 68 -3.36 -15.53 -0.69
CA LEU A 68 -2.61 -15.13 0.52
C LEU A 68 -3.08 -13.76 1.06
N ALA A 69 -3.86 -12.99 0.30
CA ALA A 69 -4.48 -11.78 0.81
C ALA A 69 -5.63 -12.19 1.77
N ARG A 70 -5.42 -12.07 3.08
CA ARG A 70 -6.45 -12.36 4.10
C ARG A 70 -7.77 -11.63 3.79
N TYR A 71 -8.90 -12.22 4.19
CA TYR A 71 -10.24 -11.61 4.09
C TYR A 71 -10.22 -10.19 4.66
N GLY A 72 -10.37 -9.18 3.80
CA GLY A 72 -10.27 -7.75 4.13
C GLY A 72 -9.14 -7.02 3.39
N MET A 73 -8.01 -7.67 3.10
CA MET A 73 -6.95 -7.07 2.27
C MET A 73 -7.31 -7.07 0.78
N ARG A 74 -8.03 -8.11 0.32
CA ARG A 74 -8.50 -8.18 -1.06
C ARG A 74 -9.35 -6.98 -1.44
N GLN A 75 -10.33 -6.60 -0.62
CA GLN A 75 -11.15 -5.41 -0.84
C GLN A 75 -10.33 -4.13 -0.87
N GLN A 76 -9.25 -4.04 -0.08
CA GLN A 76 -8.35 -2.88 -0.09
C GLN A 76 -7.57 -2.80 -1.41
N TYR A 77 -7.05 -3.93 -1.90
CA TYR A 77 -6.36 -3.98 -3.19
C TYR A 77 -7.33 -3.73 -4.35
N GLU A 78 -8.54 -4.29 -4.32
CA GLU A 78 -9.59 -4.03 -5.33
C GLU A 78 -9.96 -2.54 -5.37
N ALA A 79 -10.07 -1.90 -4.21
CA ALA A 79 -10.33 -0.46 -4.16
C ALA A 79 -9.13 0.37 -4.64
N ILE A 80 -7.87 -0.03 -4.38
CA ILE A 80 -6.71 0.65 -4.98
C ILE A 80 -6.68 0.46 -6.50
N ILE A 81 -6.96 -0.74 -7.01
CA ILE A 81 -7.04 -1.04 -8.44
C ILE A 81 -8.13 -0.18 -9.09
N SER A 82 -9.29 -0.08 -8.46
CA SER A 82 -10.41 0.74 -8.93
C SER A 82 -10.08 2.24 -8.89
N ALA A 83 -9.49 2.74 -7.79
CA ALA A 83 -9.10 4.15 -7.65
C ALA A 83 -8.03 4.58 -8.66
N LEU A 84 -7.13 3.67 -9.04
CA LEU A 84 -6.10 3.91 -10.03
C LEU A 84 -6.54 3.47 -11.44
N GLU A 85 -7.76 2.95 -11.58
CA GLU A 85 -8.31 2.30 -12.78
C GLU A 85 -7.29 1.40 -13.49
N ILE A 86 -6.66 0.51 -12.73
CA ILE A 86 -5.65 -0.41 -13.25
C ILE A 86 -6.36 -1.54 -13.99
N SER A 87 -5.97 -1.75 -15.25
CA SER A 87 -6.36 -2.94 -16.00
C SER A 87 -5.26 -3.39 -16.95
N ARG A 88 -5.00 -4.70 -16.99
CA ARG A 88 -4.02 -5.37 -17.88
C ARG A 88 -2.63 -4.74 -17.78
N GLY A 89 -2.17 -4.47 -16.56
CA GLY A 89 -0.88 -3.85 -16.28
C GLY A 89 -0.76 -2.42 -16.82
N ARG A 90 -1.86 -1.67 -16.92
CA ARG A 90 -1.90 -0.26 -17.34
C ARG A 90 -2.83 0.55 -16.44
N VAL A 91 -2.49 1.83 -16.24
CA VAL A 91 -3.33 2.81 -15.55
C VAL A 91 -4.23 3.50 -16.56
N ASN A 92 -5.55 3.47 -16.33
CA ASN A 92 -6.53 4.11 -17.22
C ASN A 92 -7.11 5.40 -16.66
N HIS A 93 -6.84 5.69 -15.39
CA HIS A 93 -7.39 6.85 -14.69
C HIS A 93 -7.02 8.15 -15.43
N PRO A 94 -7.98 9.03 -15.76
CA PRO A 94 -7.78 10.17 -16.66
C PRO A 94 -6.64 11.09 -16.22
N ASP A 95 -6.52 11.32 -14.90
CA ASP A 95 -5.47 12.19 -14.34
C ASP A 95 -4.10 11.51 -14.16
N LEU A 96 -4.05 10.17 -14.18
CA LEU A 96 -2.82 9.39 -13.96
C LEU A 96 -2.30 8.74 -15.24
N LYS A 97 -3.14 8.63 -16.26
CA LYS A 97 -2.79 8.12 -17.57
C LYS A 97 -1.74 9.02 -18.20
N GLY A 98 -0.65 8.41 -18.66
CA GLY A 98 0.48 9.14 -19.25
C GLY A 98 1.53 9.61 -18.25
N LEU A 99 1.35 9.37 -16.93
CA LEU A 99 2.44 9.51 -15.98
C LEU A 99 3.54 8.47 -16.25
N SER A 100 4.79 8.91 -16.15
CA SER A 100 5.93 8.01 -16.13
C SER A 100 5.93 7.14 -14.88
N PHE A 101 6.74 6.08 -14.90
CA PHE A 101 6.90 5.19 -13.75
C PHE A 101 7.32 5.95 -12.48
N ASP A 102 8.29 6.86 -12.59
CA ASP A 102 8.82 7.61 -11.45
C ASP A 102 7.78 8.59 -10.89
N GLU A 103 6.97 9.20 -11.76
CA GLU A 103 5.87 10.07 -11.34
C GLU A 103 4.77 9.31 -10.61
N LEU A 104 4.37 8.14 -11.11
CA LEU A 104 3.38 7.31 -10.45
C LEU A 104 3.91 6.75 -9.11
N ALA A 105 5.17 6.32 -9.08
CA ALA A 105 5.84 5.89 -7.85
C ALA A 105 5.89 7.00 -6.80
N TYR A 106 6.10 8.25 -7.23
CA TYR A 106 6.07 9.43 -6.37
C TYR A 106 4.68 9.67 -5.79
N VAL A 107 3.63 9.65 -6.63
CA VAL A 107 2.22 9.80 -6.20
C VAL A 107 1.87 8.73 -5.16
N LEU A 108 2.14 7.45 -5.44
CA LEU A 108 1.85 6.33 -4.54
C LEU A 108 2.65 6.41 -3.24
N GLY A 109 3.92 6.85 -3.32
CA GLY A 109 4.77 7.07 -2.16
C GLY A 109 4.28 8.18 -1.24
N TRP A 110 3.64 9.21 -1.78
CA TRP A 110 2.99 10.26 -0.99
C TRP A 110 1.63 9.84 -0.47
N LEU A 111 0.83 9.15 -1.28
CA LEU A 111 -0.44 8.57 -0.86
C LEU A 111 -0.26 7.69 0.39
N SER A 112 0.74 6.82 0.39
CA SER A 112 1.09 5.99 1.57
C SER A 112 1.44 6.81 2.82
N ARG A 113 2.16 7.92 2.66
CA ARG A 113 2.53 8.82 3.78
C ARG A 113 1.31 9.54 4.33
N ILE A 114 0.43 10.04 3.47
CA ILE A 114 -0.78 10.77 3.87
C ILE A 114 -1.75 9.82 4.61
N PHE A 115 -1.95 8.60 4.10
CA PHE A 115 -2.73 7.56 4.78
C PHE A 115 -2.20 7.26 6.19
N HIS A 116 -0.88 7.10 6.33
CA HIS A 116 -0.24 6.89 7.63
C HIS A 116 -0.42 8.09 8.58
N ALA A 117 -0.26 9.32 8.07
CA ALA A 117 -0.42 10.54 8.86
C ALA A 117 -1.86 10.72 9.36
N GLN A 118 -2.86 10.35 8.56
CA GLN A 118 -4.27 10.37 9.00
C GLN A 118 -4.54 9.38 10.13
N ILE A 119 -3.96 8.16 10.11
CA ILE A 119 -4.07 7.24 11.25
C ILE A 119 -3.42 7.83 12.51
N ALA A 120 -2.21 8.40 12.37
CA ALA A 120 -1.48 8.99 13.49
C ALA A 120 -2.22 10.18 14.10
N GLY A 121 -2.80 11.05 13.26
CA GLY A 121 -3.63 12.18 13.67
C GLY A 121 -4.93 11.75 14.35
N VAL A 122 -5.63 10.73 13.81
CA VAL A 122 -6.85 10.16 14.42
C VAL A 122 -6.55 9.48 15.76
N SER A 123 -5.35 8.89 15.91
CA SER A 123 -4.92 8.28 17.17
C SER A 123 -4.53 9.33 18.23
N ALA A 124 -3.96 10.47 17.80
CA ALA A 124 -3.62 11.58 18.68
C ALA A 124 -4.85 12.31 19.25
N SER A 125 -5.95 12.39 18.49
CA SER A 125 -7.23 12.95 18.96
C SER A 125 -8.02 12.04 19.92
N GLY A 126 -7.58 10.79 20.12
CA GLY A 126 -8.26 9.79 20.95
C GLY A 126 -7.64 9.52 22.32
N VAL A 127 -6.54 10.20 22.68
CA VAL A 127 -5.85 9.96 23.96
C VAL A 127 -5.78 11.27 24.77
N GLN A 128 -6.92 11.63 25.34
CA GLN A 128 -6.93 12.45 26.54
C GLN A 128 -7.79 11.74 27.59
N THR A 129 -7.20 11.56 28.77
CA THR A 129 -7.70 10.89 29.98
C THR A 129 -7.76 9.35 30.00
N ARG A 130 -6.64 8.72 30.35
CA ARG A 130 -6.69 7.80 31.51
C ARG A 130 -5.39 7.81 32.30
N SER A 131 -5.54 8.44 33.45
CA SER A 131 -4.64 8.67 34.56
C SER A 131 -3.59 7.59 34.86
N LYS A 132 -2.41 8.09 35.25
CA LYS A 132 -1.45 7.52 36.18
C LYS A 132 -2.14 6.67 37.26
N ASN A 133 -1.81 5.38 37.34
CA ASN A 133 -1.61 4.57 38.56
C ASN A 133 -1.66 3.07 38.26
N ARG A 134 -0.51 2.41 38.18
CA ARG A 134 -0.24 1.15 38.90
C ARG A 134 1.23 0.75 38.72
N ARG A 135 2.04 1.12 39.71
CA ARG A 135 3.20 0.33 40.10
C ARG A 135 2.70 -0.77 41.05
N LEU A 136 3.37 -1.93 40.96
CA LEU A 136 3.39 -3.09 41.87
C LEU A 136 2.38 -4.21 41.63
N GLN A 137 2.92 -5.44 41.77
CA GLN A 137 2.39 -6.79 41.50
C GLN A 137 2.42 -7.15 40.01
N GLY A 138 3.35 -7.95 39.48
CA GLY A 138 3.99 -9.12 40.05
C GLY A 138 3.12 -10.33 39.72
N ASP A 139 3.26 -10.87 38.51
CA ASP A 139 2.98 -12.28 38.22
C ASP A 139 3.65 -12.70 36.91
N VAL A 140 4.37 -13.82 37.01
CA VAL A 140 5.06 -14.53 35.93
C VAL A 140 4.01 -15.17 35.04
N VAL A 141 3.95 -14.78 33.77
CA VAL A 141 3.28 -15.57 32.73
C VAL A 141 4.24 -15.76 31.56
N LYS A 142 4.43 -17.04 31.25
CA LYS A 142 5.37 -17.62 30.29
C LYS A 142 5.37 -16.91 28.94
N ASN A 143 6.58 -16.70 28.44
CA ASN A 143 6.87 -16.38 27.04
C ASN A 143 6.28 -17.48 26.14
N GLU A 144 5.18 -17.17 25.46
CA GLU A 144 4.98 -17.65 24.10
C GLU A 144 5.60 -16.60 23.18
N GLU A 145 6.78 -16.92 22.66
CA GLU A 145 7.35 -16.22 21.51
C GLU A 145 6.33 -16.27 20.36
N LYS A 146 5.51 -15.22 20.25
CA LYS A 146 4.90 -14.89 18.97
C LYS A 146 6.07 -14.60 18.02
N PRO A 147 6.25 -15.36 16.93
CA PRO A 147 7.21 -14.96 15.92
C PRO A 147 6.83 -13.56 15.45
N PRO A 148 7.78 -12.63 15.26
CA PRO A 148 7.47 -11.33 14.73
C PRO A 148 6.84 -11.53 13.36
N LEU A 149 5.52 -11.28 13.28
CA LEU A 149 4.74 -11.33 12.05
C LEU A 149 5.24 -10.20 11.15
N ASN A 150 6.29 -10.47 10.39
CA ASN A 150 6.77 -9.56 9.37
C ASN A 150 5.86 -9.70 8.14
N GLU A 151 4.60 -9.25 8.28
CA GLU A 151 3.56 -9.23 7.25
C GLU A 151 4.00 -8.43 6.00
N HIS A 152 5.09 -7.68 6.11
CA HIS A 152 5.68 -6.85 5.09
C HIS A 152 6.44 -7.61 3.98
N ASP A 153 6.84 -8.87 4.22
CA ASP A 153 7.57 -9.69 3.24
C ASP A 153 6.70 -10.75 2.54
N ASP A 154 5.41 -10.88 2.91
CA ASP A 154 4.56 -11.95 2.41
C ASP A 154 4.14 -11.76 0.93
N TRP A 155 4.11 -10.52 0.43
CA TRP A 155 3.92 -10.26 -1.00
C TRP A 155 5.11 -10.74 -1.85
N LYS A 156 6.31 -10.84 -1.29
CA LYS A 156 7.47 -11.43 -2.00
C LYS A 156 7.26 -12.92 -2.23
N LYS A 157 6.62 -13.63 -1.30
CA LYS A 157 6.22 -15.04 -1.49
C LYS A 157 5.14 -15.17 -2.56
N VAL A 158 4.18 -14.24 -2.61
CA VAL A 158 3.18 -14.17 -3.69
C VAL A 158 3.88 -14.00 -5.04
N LEU A 159 4.87 -13.11 -5.13
CA LEU A 159 5.65 -12.92 -6.36
C LEU A 159 6.49 -14.12 -6.75
N MET A 160 7.15 -14.77 -5.79
CA MET A 160 7.93 -15.98 -6.06
C MET A 160 7.04 -17.11 -6.57
N ASN A 161 5.85 -17.29 -6.00
CA ASN A 161 4.90 -18.30 -6.46
C ASN A 161 4.26 -17.95 -7.81
N TRP A 162 3.99 -16.67 -8.09
CA TRP A 162 3.48 -16.23 -9.38
C TRP A 162 4.53 -16.36 -10.49
N ALA A 163 5.79 -15.99 -10.21
CA ALA A 163 6.90 -16.15 -11.15
C ALA A 163 7.18 -17.62 -11.48
N ASN A 164 6.99 -18.54 -10.53
CA ASN A 164 7.06 -19.98 -10.79
C ASN A 164 5.86 -20.50 -11.61
N LYS A 165 4.66 -19.90 -11.47
CA LYS A 165 3.48 -20.28 -12.26
C LYS A 165 3.51 -19.81 -13.72
N GLN A 166 4.31 -18.80 -14.06
CA GLN A 166 4.48 -18.29 -15.44
C GLN A 166 5.59 -19.03 -16.22
N LYS A 167 6.25 -20.03 -15.62
CA LYS A 167 7.32 -20.86 -16.24
C LYS A 167 6.86 -22.28 -16.62
N LEU A 168 5.54 -22.53 -16.61
CA LEU A 168 4.88 -23.72 -17.16
C LEU A 168 4.02 -23.29 -18.35
#